data_AF-A0AAW8RY56-F1
#
_entry.id   AF-A0AAW8RY56-F1
#
_cell.length_a   1.000
_cell.length_b   1.000
_cell.length_c   1.000
_cell.angle_alpha   90.00
_cell.angle_beta   90.00
_cell.angle_gamma   90.00
#
_symmetry.space_group_name_H-M   'P 1'
#
loop_
_entity.id
_entity.type
_entity.pdbx_description
1 polymer ?
#
loop_
_entity_poly.entity_id
_entity_poly.type
_entity_poly.pdbx_seq_one_letter_code
_entity_poly.pdbx_strand_id
1 'polypeptide(L)'
;MKRKDKYYRLLHLTAEAGWVDFPEIVKEVQKIGATISDGRSSPMNYQDAKGIKVIDQESNVRAYATINECVINENLCRATITRHIKNRSKSKGGRTFTTF
;
A
#
# COMPACT_ATOMS: atom_id res chain seq x y z
N MET A 1 22.16 2.72 12.00
CA MET A 1 21.11 2.54 13.04
C MET A 1 20.13 1.50 12.55
N LYS A 2 19.96 0.38 13.27
CA LYS A 2 19.01 -0.66 12.86
C LYS A 2 17.59 -0.11 12.96
N ARG A 3 16.62 -0.72 12.25
CA ARG A 3 15.22 -0.25 12.23
C ARG A 3 14.63 -0.15 13.64
N LYS A 4 14.94 -1.12 14.51
CA LYS A 4 14.51 -1.19 15.91
C LYS A 4 15.02 0.01 16.73
N ASP A 5 16.28 0.40 16.53
CA ASP A 5 16.90 1.53 17.22
C ASP A 5 16.22 2.86 16.84
N LYS A 6 15.82 3.02 15.57
CA LYS A 6 15.05 4.19 15.09
C LYS A 6 13.71 4.34 15.79
N TYR A 7 13.01 3.23 16.00
CA TYR A 7 11.74 3.24 16.72
C TYR A 7 11.91 3.61 18.20
N TYR A 8 12.91 3.04 18.90
CA TYR A 8 13.15 3.42 20.29
C TYR A 8 13.59 4.86 20.45
N ARG A 9 14.41 5.37 19.53
CA ARG A 9 14.81 6.78 19.55
C ARG A 9 13.62 7.71 19.37
N LEU A 10 12.70 7.40 18.44
CA LEU A 10 11.44 8.14 18.30
C LEU A 10 10.61 8.09 19.58
N LEU A 11 10.41 6.91 20.16
CA LEU A 11 9.65 6.75 21.40
C LEU A 11 10.21 7.59 22.55
N HIS A 12 11.55 7.68 22.68
CA HIS A 12 12.18 8.54 23.67
C HIS A 12 12.03 10.03 23.36
N LEU A 13 12.18 10.44 22.11
CA LEU A 13 12.03 11.85 21.70
C LEU A 13 10.59 12.34 21.87
N THR A 14 9.60 11.46 21.73
CA THR A 14 8.17 11.77 21.86
C THR A 14 7.57 11.32 23.20
N ALA A 15 8.40 11.01 24.21
CA ALA A 15 7.92 10.51 25.50
C ALA A 15 7.24 11.59 26.34
N GLU A 16 7.72 12.83 26.23
CA GLU A 16 7.22 13.98 26.99
C GLU A 16 6.02 14.63 26.28
N ALA A 17 5.03 15.03 27.07
CA ALA A 17 3.94 15.85 26.58
C ALA A 17 4.48 17.22 26.12
N GLY A 18 4.05 17.70 24.95
CA GLY A 18 4.56 18.97 24.39
C GLY A 18 5.89 18.85 23.66
N TRP A 19 6.39 17.65 23.35
CA TRP A 19 7.61 17.47 22.53
C TRP A 19 7.58 18.24 21.19
N VAL A 20 6.38 18.50 20.66
CA VAL A 20 6.13 19.29 19.44
C VAL A 20 6.51 20.76 19.58
N ASP A 21 6.60 21.28 20.80
CA ASP A 21 6.97 22.66 21.09
C ASP A 21 8.49 22.86 21.12
N PHE A 22 9.27 21.79 20.96
CA PHE A 22 10.74 21.82 20.94
C PHE A 22 11.26 21.62 19.51
N PRO A 23 11.68 22.69 18.80
CA PRO A 23 12.08 22.60 17.40
C PRO A 23 13.21 21.61 17.12
N GLU A 24 14.15 21.48 18.05
CA GLU A 24 15.27 20.53 17.95
C GLU A 24 14.78 19.07 17.97
N ILE A 25 13.84 18.75 18.87
CA ILE A 25 13.23 17.43 18.97
C ILE A 25 12.42 17.14 17.71
N VAL A 26 11.62 18.11 17.24
CA VAL A 26 10.84 17.99 16.00
C VAL A 26 11.73 17.71 14.80
N LYS A 27 12.85 18.42 14.67
CA LYS A 27 13.81 18.23 13.59
C LYS A 27 14.46 16.84 13.63
N GLU A 28 14.79 16.34 14.82
CA GLU A 28 15.35 14.99 14.98
C GLU A 28 14.31 13.90 14.65
N VAL A 29 13.06 14.06 15.11
CA VAL A 29 11.94 13.18 14.80
C VAL A 29 11.68 13.13 13.29
N GLN A 30 11.65 14.27 12.60
CA GLN A 30 11.47 14.34 11.14
C GLN A 30 12.62 13.64 10.40
N LYS A 31 13.86 13.87 10.83
CA LYS A 31 15.04 13.22 10.25
C LYS A 31 14.98 11.70 10.41
N ILE A 32 14.59 11.20 11.58
CA ILE A 32 14.44 9.75 11.80
C ILE A 32 13.27 9.22 10.97
N GLY A 33 12.11 9.89 11.00
CA GLY A 33 10.90 9.52 10.27
C GLY A 33 11.12 9.42 8.77
N ALA A 34 11.84 10.35 8.15
CA ALA A 34 12.19 10.32 6.73
C ALA A 34 13.01 9.08 6.33
N THR A 35 13.74 8.49 7.28
CA THR A 35 14.54 7.28 7.05
C THR A 35 13.81 5.98 7.41
N ILE A 36 12.58 6.08 7.92
CA ILE A 36 11.69 4.94 8.11
C ILE A 36 10.88 4.83 6.81
N SER A 37 11.32 3.95 5.92
CA SER A 37 10.46 3.50 4.84
C SER A 37 9.31 2.73 5.46
N ASP A 38 8.15 3.38 5.43
CA ASP A 38 6.88 2.70 5.40
C ASP A 38 6.86 1.82 4.14
N GLY A 39 7.19 0.53 4.30
CA GLY A 39 7.07 -0.45 3.22
C GLY A 39 5.63 -0.64 2.72
N ARG A 40 4.64 0.05 3.33
CA ARG A 40 3.33 0.23 2.73
C ARG A 40 3.50 1.33 1.69
N SER A 41 3.58 0.92 0.42
CA SER A 41 3.11 1.78 -0.67
C SER A 41 1.79 2.39 -0.20
N SER A 42 1.69 3.73 -0.22
CA SER A 42 0.46 4.46 0.06
C SER A 42 -0.70 3.69 -0.53
N PRO A 43 -1.81 3.49 0.20
CA PRO A 43 -2.95 2.78 -0.36
C PRO A 43 -3.34 3.50 -1.65
N MET A 44 -3.02 2.89 -2.79
CA MET A 44 -3.41 3.40 -4.09
C MET A 44 -4.92 3.46 -4.02
N ASN A 45 -5.49 4.66 -4.21
CA ASN A 45 -6.93 4.80 -4.19
C ASN A 45 -7.49 4.15 -5.45
N TYR A 46 -7.74 2.84 -5.38
CA TYR A 46 -8.28 2.08 -6.50
C TYR A 46 -9.73 2.47 -6.83
N GLN A 47 -10.36 3.42 -6.11
CA GLN A 47 -11.60 4.03 -6.57
C GLN A 47 -11.39 4.80 -7.88
N ASP A 48 -10.23 5.40 -8.06
CA ASP A 48 -9.90 6.24 -9.22
C ASP A 48 -9.13 5.49 -10.32
N ALA A 49 -8.95 4.16 -10.16
CA ALA A 49 -8.29 3.36 -11.17
C ALA A 49 -9.11 3.37 -12.46
N LYS A 50 -8.54 3.91 -13.55
CA LYS A 50 -9.15 4.01 -14.89
C LYS A 50 -9.18 2.68 -15.64
N GLY A 51 -9.48 1.62 -14.89
CA GLY A 51 -9.71 0.28 -15.38
C GLY A 51 -8.75 -0.77 -14.83
N ILE A 52 -9.22 -2.01 -14.91
CA ILE A 52 -8.51 -3.22 -14.46
C ILE A 52 -8.49 -4.22 -15.60
N LYS A 53 -7.29 -4.65 -15.97
CA LYS A 53 -7.05 -5.78 -16.84
C LYS A 53 -6.90 -7.05 -16.02
N VAL A 54 -7.60 -8.10 -16.43
CA VAL A 54 -7.52 -9.44 -15.86
C VAL A 54 -7.06 -10.40 -16.95
N ILE A 55 -6.03 -11.18 -16.66
CA ILE A 55 -5.52 -12.24 -17.54
C ILE A 55 -5.65 -13.55 -16.77
N ASP A 56 -6.38 -14.53 -17.30
CA ASP A 56 -6.52 -15.84 -16.68
C ASP A 56 -5.40 -16.82 -17.09
N GLN A 57 -5.53 -18.09 -16.67
CA GLN A 57 -4.54 -19.12 -16.98
C GLN A 57 -4.50 -19.50 -18.46
N GLU A 58 -5.62 -19.32 -19.17
CA GLU A 58 -5.76 -19.59 -20.61
C GLU A 58 -5.34 -18.37 -21.46
N SER A 59 -4.83 -17.32 -20.82
CA SER A 59 -4.46 -16.05 -21.45
C SER A 59 -5.65 -15.27 -22.03
N ASN A 60 -6.88 -15.56 -21.61
CA ASN A 60 -8.01 -14.71 -21.97
C ASN A 60 -7.91 -13.39 -21.24
N VAL A 61 -8.11 -12.31 -21.99
CA VAL A 61 -7.99 -10.94 -21.48
C VAL A 61 -9.37 -10.36 -21.27
N ARG A 62 -9.63 -9.88 -20.06
CA ARG A 62 -10.81 -9.11 -19.69
C ARG A 62 -10.40 -7.74 -19.21
N ALA A 63 -11.17 -6.71 -19.58
CA ALA A 63 -10.94 -5.35 -19.17
C ALA A 63 -12.23 -4.81 -18.53
N TYR A 64 -12.08 -4.22 -17.34
CA TYR A 64 -13.16 -3.60 -16.58
C TYR A 64 -12.87 -2.11 -16.46
N ALA A 65 -13.88 -1.25 -16.56
CA ALA A 65 -13.70 0.20 -16.47
C ALA A 65 -13.43 0.65 -15.02
N THR A 66 -13.96 -0.09 -14.04
CA THR A 66 -13.80 0.22 -12.61
C THR A 66 -13.46 -1.02 -11.78
N ILE A 67 -12.96 -0.80 -10.56
CA ILE A 67 -12.73 -1.89 -9.61
C ILE A 67 -14.04 -2.59 -9.18
N ASN A 68 -15.15 -1.86 -9.12
CA ASN A 68 -16.44 -2.43 -8.74
C ASN A 68 -16.96 -3.38 -9.80
N GLU A 69 -16.84 -3.02 -11.08
CA GLU A 69 -17.15 -3.93 -12.19
C GLU A 69 -16.30 -5.20 -12.15
N CYS A 70 -14.99 -5.05 -11.88
CA CYS A 70 -14.10 -6.20 -11.73
C CYS A 70 -14.51 -7.10 -10.57
N VAL A 71 -14.89 -6.53 -9.41
CA VAL A 71 -15.35 -7.27 -8.23
C VAL A 71 -16.60 -8.10 -8.56
N ILE A 72 -17.58 -7.49 -9.23
CA ILE A 72 -18.84 -8.13 -9.60
C ILE A 72 -18.61 -9.27 -10.59
N ASN A 73 -17.87 -9.02 -11.68
CA ASN A 73 -17.68 -10.00 -12.75
C ASN A 73 -16.71 -11.13 -12.38
N GLU A 74 -15.65 -10.84 -11.60
CA GLU A 74 -14.69 -11.86 -11.18
C GLU A 74 -15.11 -12.62 -9.92
N ASN A 75 -16.18 -12.17 -9.26
CA ASN A 75 -16.68 -12.67 -7.97
C ASN A 75 -15.58 -12.75 -6.90
N LEU A 76 -14.78 -11.67 -6.80
CA LEU A 76 -13.67 -11.56 -5.87
C LEU A 76 -13.79 -10.28 -5.06
N CYS A 77 -13.50 -10.36 -3.76
CA CYS A 77 -13.54 -9.16 -2.93
C CYS A 77 -12.48 -8.14 -3.37
N ARG A 78 -12.82 -6.85 -3.22
CA ARG A 78 -11.95 -5.73 -3.58
C ARG A 78 -10.54 -5.87 -2.99
N ALA A 79 -10.44 -6.25 -1.71
CA ALA A 79 -9.16 -6.43 -1.01
C ALA A 79 -8.26 -7.51 -1.65
N THR A 80 -8.87 -8.56 -2.21
CA THR A 80 -8.11 -9.61 -2.90
C THR A 80 -7.53 -9.08 -4.21
N ILE A 81 -8.34 -8.40 -5.03
CA ILE A 81 -7.92 -7.83 -6.30
C ILE A 81 -6.81 -6.80 -6.08
N THR A 82 -7.01 -5.84 -5.16
CA THR A 82 -6.02 -4.79 -4.89
C THR A 82 -4.71 -5.36 -4.36
N ARG A 83 -4.76 -6.40 -3.52
CA ARG A 83 -3.56 -7.11 -3.05
C ARG A 83 -2.79 -7.73 -4.21
N HIS A 84 -3.48 -8.36 -5.16
CA HIS A 84 -2.82 -9.01 -6.30
C HIS A 84 -2.24 -8.00 -7.30
N ILE A 85 -2.92 -6.87 -7.52
CA ILE A 85 -2.36 -5.74 -8.28
C ILE A 85 -1.10 -5.22 -7.60
N LYS A 86 -1.17 -4.92 -6.29
CA LYS A 86 -0.04 -4.37 -5.52
C LYS A 86 1.16 -5.31 -5.50
N ASN A 87 0.93 -6.59 -5.26
CA ASN A 87 2.00 -7.57 -5.10
C ASN A 87 2.48 -8.17 -6.43
N ARG A 88 1.87 -7.77 -7.56
CA ARG A 88 2.11 -8.35 -8.89
C ARG A 88 2.07 -9.89 -8.85
N SER A 89 1.09 -10.42 -8.11
CA SER A 89 0.99 -11.85 -7.84
C SER A 89 -0.26 -12.43 -8.46
N LYS A 90 -0.20 -13.73 -8.79
CA LYS A 90 -1.35 -14.48 -9.31
C LYS A 90 -2.33 -14.79 -8.18
N SER A 91 -3.62 -14.76 -8.48
CA SER A 91 -4.64 -15.28 -7.58
C SER A 91 -4.59 -16.81 -7.52
N LYS A 92 -5.32 -17.41 -6.57
CA LYS A 92 -5.44 -18.88 -6.46
C LYS A 92 -5.94 -19.54 -7.75
N GLY A 93 -6.75 -18.83 -8.56
CA GLY A 93 -7.21 -19.29 -9.87
C GLY A 93 -6.26 -18.94 -11.02
N GLY A 94 -5.01 -18.57 -10.72
CA GLY A 94 -3.99 -18.19 -11.70
C GLY A 94 -4.22 -16.86 -12.42
N ARG A 95 -5.25 -16.09 -12.03
CA ARG A 95 -5.57 -14.81 -12.66
C ARG A 95 -4.58 -13.73 -12.22
N THR A 96 -4.16 -12.90 -13.16
CA THR A 96 -3.29 -11.74 -12.93
C THR A 96 -4.11 -10.48 -13.11
N PHE A 97 -3.96 -9.53 -12.18
CA PHE A 97 -4.70 -8.27 -12.16
C PHE A 97 -3.71 -7.12 -12.32
N THR A 98 -3.98 -6.20 -13.24
CA THR A 98 -3.17 -5.00 -13.47
C THR A 98 -4.07 -3.80 -13.74
N THR A 99 -3.70 -2.62 -13.27
CA THR A 99 -4.36 -1.35 -13.66
C THR A 99 -3.85 -0.88 -15.02
N PHE A 100 -4.66 -0.12 -15.74
CA PHE A 100 -4.22 0.66 -16.91
C PHE A 100 -3.55 1.97 -16.47
#